data_AF-A0A955SFE3-F1
#
_entry.id   AF-A0A955SFE3-F1
#
_cell.length_a   1.000
_cell.length_b   1.000
_cell.length_c   1.000
_cell.angle_alpha   90.00
_cell.angle_beta   90.00
_cell.angle_gamma   90.00
#
_symmetry.space_group_name_H-M   'P 1'
#
loop_
_entity.id
_entity.type
_entity.pdbx_description
1 polymer ?
#
loop_
_entity_poly.entity_id
_entity_poly.type
_entity_poly.pdbx_seq_one_letter_code
_entity_poly.pdbx_strand_id
1 'polypeptide(L)'
;STLTVAGRFWFFTSLAILCILINATGGYKRTEKILSYLLFVVLISFAIVAFKAFLNFEEVKKMFQGLIPAIPADVEAESGAVRKGFVSFAGIFGGGVAATAILSFPYFTTEGGYTKEQVRGQFVKHLILLGGVFGFYSCILLIAGGYALHPLEGSAGFEGAGEMGQALGVLGPFGPPLFSFGLMICAYTTLIVVAQLAAYFVLDCLGLNWRFEKGNIRFKYFFGLFILAPAVMGPAWEYPELLKVVISMVVNTLVAPLAIVMIVWLINKKAFAGDLKASPLRNLFLAYSVGVACFTCIRSAIGFFNSIGGLLEG
;
A
#
# COMPACT_ATOMS: atom_id res chain seq x y z
N SER A 1 18.49 10.95 -14.11
CA SER A 1 17.98 12.14 -13.38
C SER A 1 19.08 13.18 -13.26
N THR A 2 18.88 14.39 -13.78
CA THR A 2 19.88 15.47 -13.88
C THR A 2 19.90 16.47 -12.71
N LEU A 3 19.14 16.21 -11.63
CA LEU A 3 19.11 17.09 -10.46
C LEU A 3 20.28 16.80 -9.51
N THR A 4 21.06 17.84 -9.20
CA THR A 4 22.06 17.81 -8.12
C THR A 4 21.38 17.43 -6.79
N VAL A 5 22.16 16.95 -5.80
CA VAL A 5 21.64 16.63 -4.46
C VAL A 5 20.87 17.82 -3.86
N ALA A 6 21.39 19.04 -4.04
CA ALA A 6 20.71 20.27 -3.65
C ALA A 6 19.39 20.50 -4.42
N GLY A 7 19.37 20.23 -5.73
CA GLY A 7 18.15 20.31 -6.54
C GLY A 7 17.07 19.32 -6.08
N ARG A 8 17.45 18.08 -5.76
CA ARG A 8 16.55 17.05 -5.21
C ARG A 8 15.99 17.47 -3.84
N PHE A 9 16.83 18.03 -2.98
CA PHE A 9 16.43 18.51 -1.66
C PHE A 9 15.36 19.60 -1.73
N TRP A 10 15.59 20.64 -2.54
CA TRP A 10 14.62 21.73 -2.70
C TRP A 10 13.33 21.26 -3.37
N PHE A 11 13.43 20.35 -4.34
CA PHE A 11 12.26 19.78 -5.00
C PHE A 11 11.37 18.99 -4.02
N PHE A 12 11.93 18.05 -3.27
CA PHE A 12 11.13 17.25 -2.32
C PHE A 12 10.59 18.08 -1.16
N THR A 13 11.39 19.02 -0.66
CA THR A 13 10.97 19.87 0.47
C THR A 13 9.88 20.85 0.06
N SER A 14 9.96 21.45 -1.12
CA SER A 14 8.88 22.33 -1.64
C SER A 14 7.58 21.56 -1.88
N LEU A 15 7.67 20.34 -2.42
CA LEU A 15 6.52 19.46 -2.59
C LEU A 15 5.89 19.07 -1.24
N ALA A 16 6.72 18.78 -0.23
CA ALA A 16 6.27 18.49 1.13
C ALA A 16 5.57 19.69 1.78
N ILE A 17 6.12 20.90 1.63
CA ILE A 17 5.48 22.12 2.14
C ILE A 17 4.13 22.34 1.45
N LEU A 18 4.07 22.19 0.13
CA LEU A 18 2.81 22.30 -0.62
C LEU A 18 1.77 21.27 -0.13
N CYS A 19 2.20 20.02 0.10
CA CYS A 19 1.37 18.97 0.66
C CYS A 19 0.78 19.37 2.02
N ILE A 20 1.61 19.88 2.92
CA ILE A 20 1.18 20.31 4.26
C ILE A 20 0.16 21.45 4.14
N LEU A 21 0.42 22.45 3.31
CA LEU A 21 -0.49 23.61 3.13
C LEU A 21 -1.87 23.18 2.61
N ILE A 22 -1.91 22.26 1.64
CA ILE A 22 -3.15 21.76 1.06
C ILE A 22 -3.98 20.96 2.08
N ASN A 23 -3.35 20.09 2.86
CA ASN A 23 -4.06 19.12 3.71
C ASN A 23 -4.26 19.60 5.14
N ALA A 24 -3.30 20.28 5.76
CA ALA A 24 -3.38 20.72 7.16
C ALA A 24 -4.44 21.81 7.41
N THR A 25 -4.92 22.47 6.36
CA THR A 25 -5.96 23.52 6.45
C THR A 25 -7.38 22.97 6.35
N GLY A 26 -7.56 21.75 5.82
CA GLY A 26 -8.86 21.20 5.43
C GLY A 26 -9.58 20.38 6.48
N GLY A 27 -8.84 19.76 7.41
CA GLY A 27 -9.35 18.69 8.28
C GLY A 27 -9.59 17.36 7.53
N TYR A 28 -10.03 16.34 8.25
CA TYR A 28 -10.20 14.96 7.74
C TYR A 28 -11.03 14.86 6.45
N LYS A 29 -12.27 15.36 6.44
CA LYS A 29 -13.22 15.18 5.31
C LYS A 29 -12.73 15.78 3.98
N ARG A 30 -12.01 16.91 4.03
CA ARG A 30 -11.44 17.51 2.81
C ARG A 30 -10.31 16.66 2.27
N THR A 31 -9.44 16.19 3.16
CA THR A 31 -8.32 15.30 2.81
C THR A 31 -8.86 14.02 2.17
N GLU A 32 -9.81 13.35 2.81
CA GLU A 32 -10.48 12.15 2.27
C GLU A 32 -11.03 12.35 0.85
N LYS A 33 -11.70 13.48 0.60
CA LYS A 33 -12.27 13.81 -0.71
C LYS A 33 -11.18 14.01 -1.77
N ILE A 34 -10.10 14.73 -1.44
CA ILE A 34 -8.96 14.93 -2.36
C ILE A 34 -8.32 13.59 -2.72
N LEU A 35 -8.02 12.76 -1.71
CA LEU A 35 -7.42 11.44 -1.91
C LEU A 35 -8.30 10.53 -2.79
N SER A 36 -9.62 10.59 -2.61
CA SER A 36 -10.57 9.80 -3.39
C SER A 36 -10.58 10.20 -4.87
N TYR A 37 -10.56 11.50 -5.18
CA TYR A 37 -10.49 11.97 -6.58
C TYR A 37 -9.18 11.58 -7.25
N LEU A 38 -8.08 11.72 -6.52
CA LEU A 38 -6.76 11.35 -6.99
C LEU A 38 -6.69 9.85 -7.34
N LEU A 39 -7.21 8.98 -6.48
CA LEU A 39 -7.27 7.54 -6.75
C LEU A 39 -8.13 7.20 -7.97
N PHE A 40 -9.23 7.93 -8.18
CA PHE A 40 -10.10 7.74 -9.34
C PHE A 40 -9.40 8.04 -10.66
N VAL A 41 -8.56 9.08 -10.71
CA VAL A 41 -7.76 9.41 -11.91
C VAL A 41 -6.81 8.26 -12.26
N VAL A 42 -6.12 7.71 -11.26
CA VAL A 42 -5.21 6.56 -11.46
C VAL A 42 -5.98 5.33 -11.91
N LEU A 43 -7.15 5.07 -11.35
CA LEU A 43 -7.97 3.93 -11.76
C LEU A 43 -8.37 4.00 -13.23
N ILE A 44 -8.78 5.17 -13.72
CA ILE A 44 -9.18 5.33 -15.13
C ILE A 44 -8.03 4.97 -16.08
N SER A 45 -6.80 5.40 -15.80
CA SER A 45 -5.67 5.16 -16.70
C SER A 45 -5.36 3.66 -16.85
N PHE A 46 -5.40 2.90 -15.77
CA PHE A 46 -5.20 1.44 -15.82
C PHE A 46 -6.44 0.68 -16.30
N ALA A 47 -7.65 1.19 -16.06
CA ALA A 47 -8.87 0.58 -16.57
C ALA A 47 -8.91 0.54 -18.10
N ILE A 48 -8.37 1.56 -18.78
CA ILE A 48 -8.28 1.58 -20.26
C ILE A 48 -7.41 0.42 -20.77
N VAL A 49 -6.28 0.15 -20.11
CA VAL A 49 -5.37 -0.94 -20.48
C VAL A 49 -6.00 -2.29 -20.18
N ALA A 50 -6.55 -2.45 -18.97
CA ALA A 50 -7.23 -3.68 -18.58
C ALA A 50 -8.42 -3.99 -19.49
N PHE A 51 -9.18 -2.98 -19.93
CA PHE A 51 -10.28 -3.15 -20.85
C PHE A 51 -9.83 -3.81 -22.17
N LYS A 52 -8.66 -3.43 -22.71
CA LYS A 52 -8.11 -4.11 -23.90
C LYS A 52 -7.78 -5.57 -23.64
N ALA A 53 -7.23 -5.88 -22.46
CA ALA A 53 -6.98 -7.26 -22.06
C ALA A 53 -8.29 -8.08 -22.01
N PHE A 54 -9.38 -7.49 -21.51
CA PHE A 54 -10.70 -8.15 -21.47
C PHE A 54 -11.34 -8.37 -22.84
N LEU A 55 -10.93 -7.62 -23.88
CA LEU A 55 -11.39 -7.86 -25.25
C LEU A 55 -10.73 -9.09 -25.89
N ASN A 56 -9.61 -9.58 -25.34
CA ASN A 56 -8.94 -10.77 -25.83
C ASN A 56 -9.38 -12.01 -25.05
N PHE A 57 -10.10 -12.91 -25.71
CA PHE A 57 -10.65 -14.13 -25.09
C PHE A 57 -9.56 -15.05 -24.50
N GLU A 58 -8.39 -15.14 -25.13
CA GLU A 58 -7.29 -15.96 -24.64
C GLU A 58 -6.73 -15.41 -23.32
N GLU A 59 -6.59 -14.09 -23.24
CA GLU A 59 -6.14 -13.41 -22.03
C GLU A 59 -7.16 -13.54 -20.90
N VAL A 60 -8.46 -13.41 -21.20
CA VAL A 60 -9.52 -13.64 -20.21
C VAL A 60 -9.43 -15.05 -19.64
N LYS A 61 -9.18 -16.07 -20.47
CA LYS A 61 -8.97 -17.44 -19.99
C LYS A 61 -7.76 -17.53 -19.04
N LYS A 62 -6.64 -16.91 -19.39
CA LYS A 62 -5.44 -16.85 -18.52
C LYS A 62 -5.73 -16.13 -17.20
N MET A 63 -6.52 -15.05 -17.22
CA MET A 63 -6.95 -14.33 -16.00
C MET A 63 -7.74 -15.24 -15.05
N PHE A 64 -8.70 -16.00 -15.57
CA PHE A 64 -9.46 -16.95 -14.75
C PHE A 64 -8.60 -18.10 -14.23
N GLN A 65 -7.62 -18.58 -15.00
CA GLN A 65 -6.63 -19.56 -14.52
C GLN A 65 -5.78 -18.98 -13.39
N GLY A 66 -5.43 -17.68 -13.47
CA GLY A 66 -4.68 -16.98 -12.43
C GLY A 66 -5.43 -16.80 -11.10
N LEU A 67 -6.75 -17.03 -11.06
CA LEU A 67 -7.52 -17.03 -9.81
C LEU A 67 -7.33 -18.33 -9.01
N ILE A 68 -6.77 -19.38 -9.61
CA ILE A 68 -6.45 -20.62 -8.91
C ILE A 68 -5.24 -20.35 -8.02
N PRO A 69 -5.33 -20.51 -6.69
CA PRO A 69 -4.23 -20.21 -5.78
C PRO A 69 -2.99 -21.05 -6.09
N ALA A 70 -1.93 -20.39 -6.55
CA ALA A 70 -0.62 -20.99 -6.80
C ALA A 70 0.49 -19.98 -6.50
N ILE A 71 1.62 -20.46 -5.97
CA ILE A 71 2.83 -19.65 -5.89
C ILE A 71 3.43 -19.63 -7.31
N PRO A 72 3.68 -18.47 -7.91
CA PRO A 72 4.26 -18.39 -9.25
C PRO A 72 5.66 -19.02 -9.26
N ALA A 73 6.04 -19.60 -10.40
CA ALA A 73 7.39 -20.12 -10.61
C ALA A 73 8.42 -18.98 -10.61
N ASP A 74 9.67 -19.33 -10.32
CA ASP A 74 10.79 -18.40 -10.44
C ASP A 74 11.05 -18.09 -11.92
N VAL A 75 11.34 -16.82 -12.22
CA VAL A 75 11.58 -16.34 -13.59
C VAL A 75 12.99 -15.81 -13.69
N GLU A 76 13.77 -16.32 -14.63
CA GLU A 76 15.11 -15.83 -14.92
C GLU A 76 15.03 -14.59 -15.83
N ALA A 77 15.71 -13.52 -15.43
CA ALA A 77 15.93 -12.37 -16.27
C ALA A 77 17.13 -12.61 -17.20
N GLU A 78 17.16 -11.91 -18.33
CA GLU A 78 18.26 -11.96 -19.31
C GLU A 78 19.62 -11.56 -18.70
N SER A 79 19.61 -10.78 -17.62
CA SER A 79 20.79 -10.41 -16.83
C SER A 79 21.34 -11.56 -15.96
N GLY A 80 20.69 -12.72 -15.95
CA GLY A 80 20.99 -13.85 -15.06
C GLY A 80 20.41 -13.69 -13.65
N ALA A 81 19.73 -12.59 -13.36
CA ALA A 81 19.04 -12.39 -12.08
C ALA A 81 17.75 -13.23 -12.02
N VAL A 82 17.54 -13.94 -10.91
CA VAL A 82 16.33 -14.77 -10.72
C VAL A 82 15.28 -13.98 -9.93
N ARG A 83 14.16 -13.67 -10.57
CA ARG A 83 12.98 -13.13 -9.90
C ARG A 83 12.22 -14.27 -9.21
N LYS A 84 12.37 -14.34 -7.90
CA LYS A 84 11.71 -15.37 -7.08
C LYS A 84 10.21 -15.14 -6.99
N GLY A 85 9.40 -16.11 -7.40
CA GLY A 85 7.95 -16.02 -7.38
C GLY A 85 7.39 -15.82 -5.96
N PHE A 86 8.01 -16.47 -4.98
CA PHE A 86 7.66 -16.28 -3.57
C PHE A 86 7.92 -14.85 -3.07
N VAL A 87 8.98 -14.18 -3.53
CA VAL A 87 9.27 -12.78 -3.15
C VAL A 87 8.22 -11.85 -3.73
N SER A 88 7.76 -12.10 -4.96
CA SER A 88 6.66 -11.34 -5.56
C SER A 88 5.35 -11.56 -4.80
N PHE A 89 5.04 -12.80 -4.41
CA PHE A 89 3.89 -13.12 -3.55
C PHE A 89 3.98 -12.42 -2.19
N ALA A 90 5.13 -12.49 -1.53
CA ALA A 90 5.37 -11.83 -0.25
C ALA A 90 5.26 -10.31 -0.36
N GLY A 91 5.72 -9.71 -1.46
CA GLY A 91 5.56 -8.28 -1.74
C GLY A 91 4.10 -7.88 -1.89
N ILE A 92 3.30 -8.66 -2.64
CA ILE A 92 1.85 -8.42 -2.79
C ILE A 92 1.14 -8.57 -1.44
N PHE A 93 1.43 -9.63 -0.70
CA PHE A 93 0.83 -9.87 0.62
C PHE A 93 1.21 -8.78 1.63
N GLY A 94 2.49 -8.43 1.70
CA GLY A 94 3.03 -7.37 2.53
C GLY A 94 2.48 -6.00 2.17
N GLY A 95 2.25 -5.71 0.89
CA GLY A 95 1.60 -4.47 0.45
C GLY A 95 0.10 -4.44 0.73
N GLY A 96 -0.58 -5.59 0.65
CA GLY A 96 -2.02 -5.70 0.87
C GLY A 96 -2.45 -5.68 2.34
N VAL A 97 -1.60 -6.16 3.25
CA VAL A 97 -1.91 -6.31 4.68
C VAL A 97 -1.01 -5.41 5.52
N ALA A 98 -1.18 -4.10 5.39
CA ALA A 98 -0.47 -3.12 6.19
C ALA A 98 -0.89 -3.20 7.67
N ALA A 99 0.06 -3.52 8.57
CA ALA A 99 -0.18 -3.55 10.02
C ALA A 99 -0.72 -2.21 10.51
N THR A 100 -0.17 -1.11 9.97
CA THR A 100 -0.62 0.26 10.25
C THR A 100 -2.09 0.46 9.83
N ALA A 101 -2.53 -0.10 8.69
CA ALA A 101 -3.93 0.03 8.25
C ALA A 101 -4.88 -0.73 9.18
N ILE A 102 -4.48 -1.90 9.68
CA ILE A 102 -5.25 -2.69 10.64
C ILE A 102 -5.41 -1.93 11.96
N LEU A 103 -4.29 -1.44 12.52
CA LEU A 103 -4.28 -0.77 13.83
C LEU A 103 -4.90 0.63 13.79
N SER A 104 -4.92 1.27 12.63
CA SER A 104 -5.47 2.62 12.50
C SER A 104 -6.97 2.68 12.24
N PHE A 105 -7.59 1.57 11.85
CA PHE A 105 -9.00 1.53 11.51
C PHE A 105 -9.93 2.11 12.60
N PRO A 106 -9.68 1.90 13.91
CA PRO A 106 -10.44 2.55 14.97
C PRO A 106 -10.41 4.09 14.90
N TYR A 107 -9.26 4.70 14.61
CA TYR A 107 -9.16 6.17 14.49
C TYR A 107 -10.02 6.69 13.34
N PHE A 108 -9.98 6.04 12.17
CA PHE A 108 -10.79 6.43 11.01
C PHE A 108 -12.29 6.27 11.25
N THR A 109 -12.73 5.16 11.86
CA THR A 109 -14.15 4.98 12.19
C THR A 109 -14.64 6.03 13.19
N THR A 110 -13.78 6.42 14.12
CA THR A 110 -14.10 7.44 15.11
C THR A 110 -14.12 8.86 14.48
N GLU A 111 -13.23 9.17 13.53
CA GLU A 111 -13.26 10.41 12.74
C GLU A 111 -14.46 10.47 11.78
N GLY A 112 -14.87 9.31 11.27
CA GLY A 112 -16.09 9.15 10.47
C GLY A 112 -17.37 9.33 11.29
N GLY A 113 -17.29 9.37 12.63
CA GLY A 113 -18.44 9.54 13.53
C GLY A 113 -19.28 8.28 13.70
N TYR A 114 -18.67 7.09 13.59
CA TYR A 114 -19.40 5.82 13.58
C TYR A 114 -19.84 5.45 15.00
N THR A 115 -21.07 4.94 15.13
CA THR A 115 -21.61 4.52 16.43
C THR A 115 -21.76 2.99 16.52
N LYS A 116 -21.99 2.48 17.73
CA LYS A 116 -22.09 1.03 18.01
C LYS A 116 -23.25 0.38 17.23
N GLU A 117 -24.34 1.10 17.03
CA GLU A 117 -25.54 0.64 16.34
C GLU A 117 -25.28 0.39 14.85
N GLN A 118 -24.29 1.08 14.28
CA GLN A 118 -23.96 1.01 12.85
C GLN A 118 -22.98 -0.11 12.52
N VAL A 119 -22.37 -0.77 13.52
CA VAL A 119 -21.27 -1.73 13.32
C VAL A 119 -21.58 -2.81 12.29
N ARG A 120 -22.80 -3.39 12.31
CA ARG A 120 -23.19 -4.43 11.35
C ARG A 120 -23.31 -3.90 9.92
N GLY A 121 -23.90 -2.73 9.74
CA GLY A 121 -24.03 -2.08 8.43
C GLY A 121 -22.66 -1.67 7.88
N GLN A 122 -21.79 -1.14 8.75
CA GLN A 122 -20.44 -0.72 8.38
C GLN A 122 -19.56 -1.93 8.05
N PHE A 123 -19.72 -3.06 8.74
CA PHE A 123 -19.03 -4.31 8.37
C PHE A 123 -19.33 -4.73 6.93
N VAL A 124 -20.61 -4.77 6.53
CA VAL A 124 -20.99 -5.11 5.15
C VAL A 124 -20.45 -4.09 4.16
N LYS A 125 -20.57 -2.80 4.48
CA LYS A 125 -20.03 -1.72 3.65
C LYS A 125 -18.52 -1.88 3.44
N HIS A 126 -17.76 -2.17 4.50
CA HIS A 126 -16.32 -2.38 4.40
C HIS A 126 -15.96 -3.67 3.67
N LEU A 127 -16.75 -4.75 3.80
CA LEU A 127 -16.57 -5.96 3.00
C LEU A 127 -16.72 -5.65 1.50
N ILE A 128 -17.73 -4.86 1.13
CA ILE A 128 -17.94 -4.44 -0.27
C ILE A 128 -16.83 -3.51 -0.74
N LEU A 129 -16.49 -2.47 0.03
CA LEU A 129 -15.53 -1.46 -0.38
C LEU A 129 -14.08 -1.99 -0.38
N LEU A 130 -13.64 -2.59 0.72
CA LEU A 130 -12.27 -3.07 0.87
C LEU A 130 -12.08 -4.46 0.25
N GLY A 131 -13.04 -5.37 0.42
CA GLY A 131 -12.96 -6.70 -0.16
C GLY A 131 -13.29 -6.71 -1.66
N GLY A 132 -14.45 -6.15 -2.02
CA GLY A 132 -14.93 -6.13 -3.39
C GLY A 132 -14.24 -5.09 -4.28
N VAL A 133 -14.47 -3.81 -4.00
CA VAL A 133 -14.03 -2.70 -4.88
C VAL A 133 -12.51 -2.58 -4.92
N PHE A 134 -11.85 -2.56 -3.75
CA PHE A 134 -10.39 -2.47 -3.70
C PHE A 134 -9.72 -3.74 -4.20
N GLY A 135 -10.28 -4.93 -3.92
CA GLY A 135 -9.79 -6.18 -4.51
C GLY A 135 -9.89 -6.18 -6.03
N PHE A 136 -11.02 -5.75 -6.59
CA PHE A 136 -11.20 -5.61 -8.04
C PHE A 136 -10.24 -4.57 -8.65
N TYR A 137 -10.02 -3.45 -7.96
CA TYR A 137 -9.02 -2.46 -8.34
C TYR A 137 -7.61 -3.07 -8.41
N SER A 138 -7.19 -3.86 -7.42
CA SER A 138 -5.90 -4.56 -7.45
C SER A 138 -5.82 -5.55 -8.61
N CYS A 139 -6.90 -6.25 -8.94
CA CYS A 139 -6.96 -7.13 -10.11
C CYS A 139 -6.76 -6.35 -11.42
N ILE A 140 -7.41 -5.18 -11.58
CA ILE A 140 -7.23 -4.31 -12.76
C ILE A 140 -5.75 -3.95 -12.93
N LEU A 141 -5.06 -3.56 -11.86
CA LEU A 141 -3.65 -3.20 -11.92
C LEU A 141 -2.77 -4.39 -12.32
N LEU A 142 -3.00 -5.56 -11.72
CA LEU A 142 -2.26 -6.78 -12.04
C LEU A 142 -2.49 -7.21 -13.49
N ILE A 143 -3.74 -7.16 -13.97
CA ILE A 143 -4.09 -7.49 -15.36
C ILE A 143 -3.46 -6.49 -16.33
N ALA A 144 -3.56 -5.19 -16.05
CA ALA A 144 -2.97 -4.16 -16.90
C ALA A 144 -1.44 -4.31 -16.97
N GLY A 145 -0.78 -4.54 -15.84
CA GLY A 145 0.66 -4.78 -15.78
C GLY A 145 1.07 -6.07 -16.50
N GLY A 146 0.38 -7.17 -16.23
CA GLY A 146 0.66 -8.47 -16.88
C GLY A 146 0.46 -8.41 -18.39
N TYR A 147 -0.68 -7.88 -18.85
CA TYR A 147 -0.99 -7.79 -20.27
C TYR A 147 -0.02 -6.87 -21.04
N ALA A 148 0.34 -5.72 -20.46
CA ALA A 148 1.13 -4.72 -21.18
C ALA A 148 2.64 -4.90 -21.03
N LEU A 149 3.13 -5.47 -19.92
CA LEU A 149 4.56 -5.58 -19.65
C LEU A 149 5.11 -6.99 -19.90
N HIS A 150 4.36 -8.06 -19.63
CA HIS A 150 4.87 -9.44 -19.77
C HIS A 150 5.31 -9.79 -21.21
N PRO A 151 4.67 -9.29 -22.29
CA PRO A 151 5.13 -9.57 -23.64
C PRO A 151 6.41 -8.83 -24.05
N LEU A 152 6.89 -7.86 -23.25
CA LEU A 152 8.08 -7.08 -23.57
C LEU A 152 9.35 -7.89 -23.30
N GLU A 153 10.35 -7.71 -24.17
CA GLU A 153 11.69 -8.28 -24.02
C GLU A 153 12.34 -7.72 -22.73
N GLY A 154 13.06 -8.57 -21.99
CA GLY A 154 13.63 -8.19 -20.69
C GLY A 154 12.64 -7.91 -19.55
N SER A 155 11.33 -8.15 -19.71
CA SER A 155 10.30 -7.78 -18.71
C SER A 155 10.50 -8.39 -17.31
N ALA A 156 11.17 -9.54 -17.23
CA ALA A 156 11.56 -10.17 -15.97
C ALA A 156 12.53 -9.31 -15.13
N GLY A 157 13.33 -8.47 -15.79
CA GLY A 157 14.35 -7.62 -15.20
C GLY A 157 13.90 -6.18 -14.90
N PHE A 158 12.62 -5.83 -15.06
CA PHE A 158 12.16 -4.47 -14.74
C PHE A 158 12.24 -4.19 -13.23
N GLU A 159 12.95 -3.12 -12.88
CA GLU A 159 13.18 -2.71 -11.49
C GLU A 159 12.57 -1.34 -11.18
N GLY A 160 12.38 -0.50 -12.20
CA GLY A 160 12.07 0.92 -12.02
C GLY A 160 10.67 1.34 -12.46
N ALA A 161 10.17 2.41 -11.84
CA ALA A 161 8.92 3.06 -12.22
C ALA A 161 8.91 3.56 -13.69
N GLY A 162 10.08 3.95 -14.21
CA GLY A 162 10.20 4.43 -15.59
C GLY A 162 9.88 3.34 -16.62
N GLU A 163 10.36 2.12 -16.38
CA GLU A 163 10.11 0.96 -17.26
C GLU A 163 8.65 0.52 -17.19
N MET A 164 8.06 0.55 -16.00
CA MET A 164 6.64 0.27 -15.81
C MET A 164 5.72 1.28 -16.52
N GLY A 165 6.22 2.46 -16.88
CA GLY A 165 5.50 3.43 -17.72
C GLY A 165 5.07 2.90 -19.08
N GLN A 166 5.74 1.85 -19.57
CA GLN A 166 5.37 1.13 -20.79
C GLN A 166 4.02 0.42 -20.68
N ALA A 167 3.52 0.17 -19.46
CA ALA A 167 2.21 -0.45 -19.25
C ALA A 167 1.07 0.40 -19.84
N LEU A 168 1.27 1.73 -19.92
CA LEU A 168 0.34 2.66 -20.55
C LEU A 168 0.73 3.02 -21.99
N GLY A 169 1.63 2.26 -22.63
CA GLY A 169 2.12 2.52 -24.00
C GLY A 169 1.01 2.55 -25.05
N VAL A 170 -0.14 1.95 -24.75
CA VAL A 170 -1.37 2.05 -25.54
C VAL A 170 -1.90 3.47 -25.73
N LEU A 171 -1.53 4.38 -24.82
CA LEU A 171 -1.87 5.81 -24.88
C LEU A 171 -0.83 6.60 -25.70
N GLY A 172 0.10 5.90 -26.35
CA GLY A 172 1.17 6.50 -27.15
C GLY A 172 2.10 7.36 -26.28
N PRO A 173 2.54 8.54 -26.78
CA PRO A 173 3.46 9.43 -26.06
C PRO A 173 2.96 9.91 -24.69
N PHE A 174 1.66 9.84 -24.43
CA PHE A 174 1.06 10.26 -23.17
C PHE A 174 1.12 9.18 -22.07
N GLY A 175 1.44 7.92 -22.43
CA GLY A 175 1.48 6.79 -21.50
C GLY A 175 2.47 6.98 -20.34
N PRO A 176 3.77 7.13 -20.60
CA PRO A 176 4.78 7.26 -19.54
C PRO A 176 4.58 8.49 -18.63
N PRO A 177 4.24 9.70 -19.14
CA PRO A 177 3.90 10.83 -18.28
C PRO A 177 2.68 10.57 -17.39
N LEU A 178 1.62 9.96 -17.94
CA LEU A 178 0.40 9.64 -17.17
C LEU A 178 0.67 8.57 -16.10
N PHE A 179 1.48 7.56 -16.42
CA PHE A 179 1.90 6.55 -15.44
C PHE A 179 2.71 7.18 -14.31
N SER A 180 3.70 8.01 -14.64
CA SER A 180 4.55 8.69 -13.66
C SER A 180 3.73 9.62 -12.76
N PHE A 181 2.77 10.35 -13.34
CA PHE A 181 1.83 11.18 -12.60
C PHE A 181 0.94 10.35 -11.68
N GLY A 182 0.43 9.21 -12.16
CA GLY A 182 -0.35 8.28 -11.34
C GLY A 182 0.45 7.69 -10.18
N LEU A 183 1.71 7.30 -10.42
CA LEU A 183 2.60 6.83 -9.37
C LEU A 183 2.90 7.91 -8.33
N MET A 184 3.14 9.14 -8.77
CA MET A 184 3.29 10.30 -7.88
C MET A 184 2.04 10.51 -7.03
N ILE A 185 0.85 10.38 -7.62
CA ILE A 185 -0.42 10.45 -6.90
C ILE A 185 -0.50 9.34 -5.83
N CYS A 186 -0.20 8.09 -6.17
CA CYS A 186 -0.22 6.97 -5.22
C CYS A 186 0.77 7.16 -4.07
N ALA A 187 1.98 7.65 -4.36
CA ALA A 187 2.97 7.97 -3.35
C ALA A 187 2.47 9.11 -2.43
N TYR A 188 1.87 10.14 -3.03
CA TYR A 188 1.31 11.27 -2.30
C TYR A 188 0.15 10.88 -1.39
N THR A 189 -0.78 10.06 -1.87
CA THR A 189 -1.90 9.60 -1.05
C THR A 189 -1.43 8.75 0.12
N THR A 190 -0.47 7.86 -0.11
CA THR A 190 0.14 7.02 0.92
C THR A 190 0.87 7.88 1.96
N LEU A 191 1.66 8.87 1.53
CA LEU A 191 2.39 9.76 2.43
C LEU A 191 1.44 10.49 3.39
N ILE A 192 0.33 11.03 2.87
CA ILE A 192 -0.67 11.74 3.68
C ILE A 192 -1.28 10.79 4.72
N VAL A 193 -1.73 9.61 4.27
CA VAL A 193 -2.37 8.64 5.16
C VAL A 193 -1.38 8.20 6.24
N VAL A 194 -0.16 7.81 5.88
CA VAL A 194 0.86 7.35 6.84
C VAL A 194 1.23 8.46 7.82
N ALA A 195 1.40 9.71 7.36
CA ALA A 195 1.70 10.84 8.25
C ALA A 195 0.54 11.12 9.23
N GLN A 196 -0.71 11.01 8.76
CA GLN A 196 -1.90 11.12 9.59
C GLN A 196 -1.94 10.02 10.65
N LEU A 197 -1.63 8.78 10.29
CA LEU A 197 -1.60 7.66 11.22
C LEU A 197 -0.49 7.79 12.26
N ALA A 198 0.70 8.20 11.84
CA ALA A 198 1.81 8.46 12.75
C ALA A 198 1.46 9.57 13.75
N ALA A 199 0.80 10.65 13.28
CA ALA A 199 0.31 11.71 14.16
C ALA A 199 -0.76 11.20 15.15
N TYR A 200 -1.68 10.34 14.70
CA TYR A 200 -2.66 9.71 15.60
C TYR A 200 -1.98 8.89 16.69
N PHE A 201 -1.10 7.97 16.33
CA PHE A 201 -0.44 7.10 17.30
C PHE A 201 0.42 7.90 18.29
N VAL A 202 1.20 8.87 17.82
CA VAL A 202 2.05 9.67 18.74
C VAL A 202 1.20 10.49 19.69
N LEU A 203 0.17 11.17 19.21
CA LEU A 203 -0.67 12.00 20.08
C LEU A 203 -1.46 11.15 21.07
N ASP A 204 -1.97 9.99 20.64
CA ASP A 204 -2.71 9.08 21.51
C ASP A 204 -1.80 8.46 22.59
N CYS A 205 -0.58 8.03 22.22
CA CYS A 205 0.42 7.55 23.19
C CYS A 205 0.83 8.62 24.21
N LEU A 206 0.80 9.91 23.81
CA LEU A 206 1.08 11.03 24.70
C LEU A 206 -0.16 11.50 25.50
N GLY A 207 -1.32 10.86 25.32
CA GLY A 207 -2.58 11.26 25.97
C GLY A 207 -3.10 12.63 25.50
N LEU A 208 -2.69 13.08 24.32
CA LEU A 208 -3.06 14.36 23.73
C LEU A 208 -4.24 14.20 22.76
N ASN A 209 -4.91 15.31 22.44
CA ASN A 209 -5.96 15.30 21.42
C ASN A 209 -5.36 14.94 20.05
N TRP A 210 -5.66 13.72 19.59
CA TRP A 210 -5.22 13.20 18.30
C TRP A 210 -6.16 13.55 17.14
N ARG A 211 -7.34 14.14 17.39
CA ARG A 211 -8.34 14.40 16.35
C ARG A 211 -7.84 15.32 15.24
N PHE A 212 -8.10 14.97 13.98
CA PHE A 212 -7.73 15.77 12.82
C PHE A 212 -8.75 16.87 12.52
N GLU A 213 -8.78 17.84 13.41
CA GLU A 213 -9.65 19.01 13.35
C GLU A 213 -8.92 20.24 12.82
N LYS A 214 -9.66 21.18 12.23
CA LYS A 214 -9.10 22.45 11.74
C LYS A 214 -8.41 23.26 12.82
N GLY A 215 -8.82 23.14 14.08
CA GLY A 215 -8.23 23.88 15.21
C GLY A 215 -7.07 23.15 15.91
N ASN A 216 -6.84 21.87 15.62
CA ASN A 216 -5.85 21.08 16.36
C ASN A 216 -4.42 21.33 15.86
N ILE A 217 -3.77 22.35 16.42
CA ILE A 217 -2.39 22.73 16.06
C ILE A 217 -1.40 21.60 16.34
N ARG A 218 -1.59 20.84 17.43
CA ARG A 218 -0.69 19.73 17.79
C ARG A 218 -0.74 18.62 16.73
N PHE A 219 -1.94 18.26 16.28
CA PHE A 219 -2.10 17.34 15.15
C PHE A 219 -1.36 17.84 13.91
N LYS A 220 -1.60 19.09 13.50
CA LYS A 220 -0.96 19.66 12.31
C LYS A 220 0.56 19.69 12.41
N TYR A 221 1.11 19.91 13.60
CA TYR A 221 2.55 19.89 13.84
C TYR A 221 3.13 18.50 13.60
N PHE A 222 2.60 17.45 14.25
CA PHE A 222 3.08 16.08 14.04
C PHE A 222 2.83 15.58 12.61
N PHE A 223 1.67 15.88 12.06
CA PHE A 223 1.34 15.59 10.66
C PHE A 223 2.35 16.23 9.69
N GLY A 224 2.67 17.52 9.89
CA GLY A 224 3.66 18.23 9.11
C GLY A 224 5.06 17.66 9.29
N LEU A 225 5.45 17.32 10.52
CA LEU A 225 6.73 16.70 10.83
C LEU A 225 6.91 15.37 10.09
N PHE A 226 5.90 14.50 10.10
CA PHE A 226 5.96 13.20 9.43
C PHE A 226 5.93 13.27 7.90
N ILE A 227 5.52 14.41 7.33
CA ILE A 227 5.64 14.69 5.89
C ILE A 227 7.02 15.29 5.56
N LEU A 228 7.49 16.23 6.38
CA LEU A 228 8.69 17.00 6.13
C LEU A 228 9.97 16.19 6.39
N ALA A 229 10.00 15.40 7.47
CA ALA A 229 11.17 14.60 7.83
C ALA A 229 11.64 13.66 6.70
N PRO A 230 10.79 12.80 6.09
CA PRO A 230 11.23 11.96 4.98
C PRO A 230 11.59 12.78 3.73
N ALA A 231 10.97 13.94 3.50
CA ALA A 231 11.32 14.80 2.36
C ALA A 231 12.72 15.43 2.48
N VAL A 232 13.11 15.81 3.69
CA VAL A 232 14.44 16.34 4.03
C VAL A 232 15.50 15.24 4.02
N MET A 233 15.16 14.04 4.51
CA MET A 233 16.07 12.89 4.58
C MET A 233 16.21 12.15 3.24
N GLY A 234 15.18 12.18 2.39
CA GLY A 234 15.11 11.43 1.14
C GLY A 234 16.30 11.59 0.20
N PRO A 235 16.83 12.81 -0.02
CA PRO A 235 18.04 13.03 -0.84
C PRO A 235 19.30 12.31 -0.34
N ALA A 236 19.36 11.96 0.95
CA ALA A 236 20.51 11.28 1.55
C ALA A 236 20.47 9.74 1.41
N TRP A 237 19.37 9.16 0.90
CA TRP A 237 19.24 7.72 0.71
C TRP A 237 19.51 7.28 -0.74
N GLU A 238 20.74 6.83 -0.99
CA GLU A 238 21.20 6.31 -2.30
C GLU A 238 21.01 4.80 -2.47
N TYR A 239 19.91 4.23 -1.96
CA TYR A 239 19.56 2.82 -2.25
C TYR A 239 18.79 2.67 -3.57
N PRO A 240 18.92 1.53 -4.28
CA PRO A 240 18.05 1.17 -5.40
C PRO A 240 16.57 1.26 -5.02
N GLU A 241 15.73 1.76 -5.92
CA GLU A 241 14.31 2.05 -5.63
C GLU A 241 13.53 0.80 -5.22
N LEU A 242 13.73 -0.30 -5.94
CA LEU A 242 13.10 -1.59 -5.65
C LEU A 242 13.48 -2.11 -4.26
N LEU A 243 14.74 -1.96 -3.86
CA LEU A 243 15.23 -2.41 -2.56
C LEU A 243 14.54 -1.66 -1.41
N LYS A 244 14.34 -0.33 -1.55
CA LYS A 244 13.61 0.47 -0.55
C LYS A 244 12.18 -0.02 -0.36
N VAL A 245 11.50 -0.33 -1.46
CA VAL A 245 10.13 -0.86 -1.44
C VAL A 245 10.11 -2.25 -0.79
N VAL A 246 10.99 -3.15 -1.22
CA VAL A 246 11.05 -4.53 -0.69
C VAL A 246 11.33 -4.54 0.80
N ILE A 247 12.32 -3.78 1.29
CA ILE A 247 12.62 -3.68 2.73
C ILE A 247 11.41 -3.18 3.50
N SER A 248 10.73 -2.15 3.01
CA SER A 248 9.53 -1.59 3.65
C SER A 248 8.40 -2.62 3.73
N MET A 249 8.19 -3.39 2.66
CA MET A 249 7.17 -4.44 2.62
C MET A 249 7.52 -5.63 3.51
N VAL A 250 8.80 -6.00 3.62
CA VAL A 250 9.27 -7.04 4.55
C VAL A 250 9.01 -6.62 5.98
N VAL A 251 9.42 -5.39 6.38
CA VAL A 251 9.15 -4.87 7.74
C VAL A 251 7.65 -4.91 8.04
N ASN A 252 6.81 -4.47 7.11
CA ASN A 252 5.37 -4.55 7.32
C ASN A 252 4.86 -6.00 7.47
N THR A 253 5.39 -6.92 6.67
CA THR A 253 5.07 -8.37 6.77
C THR A 253 5.47 -8.95 8.13
N LEU A 254 6.56 -8.48 8.73
CA LEU A 254 7.00 -8.91 10.06
C LEU A 254 6.06 -8.41 11.16
N VAL A 255 5.51 -7.19 11.03
CA VAL A 255 4.64 -6.57 12.04
C VAL A 255 3.19 -7.04 11.91
N ALA A 256 2.74 -7.40 10.70
CA ALA A 256 1.34 -7.77 10.44
C ALA A 256 0.79 -8.91 11.34
N PRO A 257 1.52 -10.02 11.60
CA PRO A 257 1.04 -11.07 12.50
C PRO A 257 0.73 -10.55 13.90
N LEU A 258 1.60 -9.68 14.45
CA LEU A 258 1.41 -9.10 15.77
C LEU A 258 0.15 -8.23 15.83
N ALA A 259 -0.05 -7.38 14.80
CA ALA A 259 -1.24 -6.55 14.69
C ALA A 259 -2.52 -7.39 14.60
N ILE A 260 -2.53 -8.44 13.78
CA ILE A 260 -3.69 -9.33 13.63
C ILE A 260 -3.97 -10.05 14.96
N VAL A 261 -2.96 -10.66 15.60
CA VAL A 261 -3.12 -11.35 16.89
C VAL A 261 -3.70 -10.41 17.95
N MET A 262 -3.22 -9.17 18.00
CA MET A 262 -3.73 -8.15 18.93
C MET A 262 -5.22 -7.89 18.69
N ILE A 263 -5.65 -7.70 17.44
CA ILE A 263 -7.07 -7.50 17.11
C ILE A 263 -7.91 -8.74 17.43
N VAL A 264 -7.43 -9.94 17.11
CA VAL A 264 -8.11 -11.21 17.44
C VAL A 264 -8.32 -11.33 18.94
N TRP A 265 -7.32 -10.95 19.74
CA TRP A 265 -7.43 -10.95 21.19
C TRP A 265 -8.44 -9.91 21.69
N LEU A 266 -8.38 -8.67 21.18
CA LEU A 266 -9.29 -7.58 21.58
C LEU A 266 -10.75 -7.90 21.26
N ILE A 267 -11.06 -8.36 20.04
CA ILE A 267 -12.43 -8.63 19.62
C ILE A 267 -13.06 -9.84 20.35
N ASN A 268 -12.23 -10.72 20.91
CA ASN A 268 -12.69 -11.88 21.69
C ASN A 268 -12.82 -11.60 23.18
N LYS A 269 -12.33 -10.46 23.68
CA LYS A 269 -12.48 -10.06 25.07
C LYS A 269 -13.82 -9.33 25.29
N LYS A 270 -14.66 -9.89 26.17
CA LYS A 270 -15.96 -9.32 26.54
C LYS A 270 -15.85 -7.88 27.08
N ALA A 271 -14.75 -7.56 27.78
CA ALA A 271 -14.47 -6.22 28.31
C ALA A 271 -14.42 -5.13 27.22
N PHE A 272 -14.03 -5.48 25.99
CA PHE A 272 -13.89 -4.53 24.89
C PHE A 272 -15.02 -4.65 23.86
N ALA A 273 -15.35 -5.88 23.44
CA ALA A 273 -16.33 -6.12 22.39
C ALA A 273 -17.78 -6.17 22.89
N GLY A 274 -18.00 -6.35 24.20
CA GLY A 274 -19.33 -6.59 24.77
C GLY A 274 -20.06 -7.72 24.04
N ASP A 275 -21.27 -7.43 23.56
CA ASP A 275 -22.11 -8.37 22.82
C ASP A 275 -21.73 -8.52 21.34
N LEU A 276 -20.82 -7.69 20.82
CA LEU A 276 -20.38 -7.70 19.41
C LEU A 276 -19.15 -8.60 19.19
N LYS A 277 -18.93 -9.57 20.08
CA LYS A 277 -17.82 -10.52 20.01
C LYS A 277 -17.81 -11.27 18.68
N ALA A 278 -16.61 -11.63 18.21
CA ALA A 278 -16.46 -12.43 17.01
C ALA A 278 -17.19 -13.79 17.14
N SER A 279 -17.97 -14.13 16.10
CA SER A 279 -18.62 -15.45 16.01
C SER A 279 -17.59 -16.55 15.72
N PRO A 280 -17.91 -17.83 15.95
CA PRO A 280 -17.00 -18.94 15.66
C PRO A 280 -16.49 -18.95 14.22
N LEU A 281 -17.36 -18.66 13.25
CA LEU A 281 -16.98 -18.54 11.84
C LEU A 281 -16.01 -17.38 11.60
N ARG A 282 -16.21 -16.22 12.25
CA ARG A 282 -15.27 -15.10 12.16
C ARG A 282 -13.92 -15.45 12.79
N ASN A 283 -13.92 -16.16 13.91
CA ASN A 283 -12.70 -16.64 14.54
C ASN A 283 -11.94 -17.64 13.65
N LEU A 284 -12.64 -18.48 12.87
CA LEU A 284 -12.00 -19.34 11.88
C LEU A 284 -11.26 -18.52 10.81
N PHE A 285 -11.92 -17.51 10.22
CA PHE A 285 -11.28 -16.61 9.26
C PHE A 285 -10.11 -15.84 9.87
N LEU A 286 -10.27 -15.35 11.10
CA LEU A 286 -9.20 -14.65 11.82
C LEU A 286 -8.00 -15.56 12.11
N ALA A 287 -8.24 -16.80 12.53
CA ALA A 287 -7.19 -17.79 12.76
C ALA A 287 -6.47 -18.14 11.45
N TYR A 288 -7.21 -18.29 10.34
CA TYR A 288 -6.64 -18.46 9.01
C TYR A 288 -5.75 -17.27 8.63
N SER A 289 -6.21 -16.03 8.84
CA SER A 289 -5.42 -14.83 8.57
C SER A 289 -4.14 -14.76 9.40
N VAL A 290 -4.18 -15.17 10.68
CA VAL A 290 -2.97 -15.29 11.52
C VAL A 290 -2.03 -16.35 10.94
N GLY A 291 -2.55 -17.53 10.56
CA GLY A 291 -1.76 -18.60 9.97
C GLY A 291 -1.03 -18.16 8.70
N VAL A 292 -1.73 -17.52 7.77
CA VAL A 292 -1.14 -16.98 6.53
C VAL A 292 -0.12 -15.89 6.85
N ALA A 293 -0.43 -14.95 7.75
CA ALA A 293 0.51 -13.88 8.11
C ALA A 293 1.79 -14.43 8.77
N CYS A 294 1.68 -15.41 9.66
CA CYS A 294 2.84 -16.08 10.27
C CYS A 294 3.66 -16.82 9.21
N PHE A 295 3.00 -17.55 8.31
CA PHE A 295 3.66 -18.26 7.23
C PHE A 295 4.45 -17.31 6.30
N THR A 296 3.84 -16.21 5.88
CA THR A 296 4.52 -15.21 5.03
C THR A 296 5.63 -14.49 5.79
N CYS A 297 5.42 -14.13 7.05
CA CYS A 297 6.44 -13.53 7.91
C CYS A 297 7.69 -14.42 8.04
N ILE A 298 7.52 -15.69 8.41
CA ILE A 298 8.64 -16.63 8.58
C ILE A 298 9.42 -16.78 7.27
N ARG A 299 8.71 -16.99 6.15
CA ARG A 299 9.36 -17.18 4.85
C ARG A 299 10.04 -15.91 4.33
N SER A 300 9.43 -14.74 4.53
CA SER A 300 10.03 -13.45 4.18
C SER A 300 11.28 -13.17 5.02
N ALA A 301 11.25 -13.49 6.31
CA ALA A 301 12.42 -13.37 7.19
C ALA A 301 13.57 -14.25 6.71
N ILE A 302 13.31 -15.54 6.44
CA ILE A 302 14.31 -16.47 5.91
C ILE A 302 14.88 -15.96 4.58
N GLY A 303 14.01 -15.53 3.65
CA GLY A 303 14.43 -14.97 2.37
C GLY A 303 15.31 -13.74 2.52
N PHE A 304 14.95 -12.82 3.42
CA PHE A 304 15.71 -11.61 3.71
C PHE A 304 17.09 -11.92 4.32
N PHE A 305 17.16 -12.82 5.32
CA PHE A 305 18.43 -13.21 5.93
C PHE A 305 19.36 -13.92 4.94
N ASN A 306 18.82 -14.77 4.07
CA ASN A 306 19.62 -15.42 3.02
C ASN A 306 20.17 -14.39 2.00
N SER A 307 19.38 -13.37 1.66
CA SER A 307 19.83 -12.29 0.77
C SER A 307 20.88 -11.37 1.40
N ILE A 308 20.79 -11.10 2.71
CA ILE A 308 21.80 -10.31 3.44
C ILE A 308 23.09 -11.11 3.61
N GLY A 309 23.01 -12.42 3.90
CA GLY A 309 24.19 -13.29 4.01
C GLY A 309 25.04 -13.25 2.73
N GLY A 310 24.40 -13.34 1.56
CA GLY A 310 25.10 -13.23 0.28
C GLY A 310 25.65 -11.84 -0.06
N LEU A 311 25.15 -10.76 0.58
CA LEU A 311 25.65 -9.39 0.41
C LEU A 311 26.81 -9.05 1.37
N LEU A 312 27.00 -9.82 2.45
CA LEU A 312 28.10 -9.64 3.41
C LEU A 312 29.31 -10.53 3.11
N GLU A 313 29.13 -11.56 2.28
CA GLU A 313 30.18 -12.49 1.85
C GLU A 313 30.83 -12.11 0.50
N GLY A 314 30.36 -11.05 -0.17
CA GLY A 314 30.95 -10.49 -1.40
C GLY A 314 31.62 -9.13 -1.17
#